data_AF-A0A4U0R0D1-F1
#
_entry.id   AF-A0A4U0R0D1-F1
#
_cell.length_a   1.000
_cell.length_b   1.000
_cell.length_c   1.000
_cell.angle_alpha   90.00
_cell.angle_beta   90.00
_cell.angle_gamma   90.00
#
_symmetry.space_group_name_H-M   'P 1'
#
loop_
_entity.id
_entity.type
_entity.pdbx_description
1 polymer ?
#
loop_
_entity_poly.entity_id
_entity_poly.type
_entity_poly.pdbx_seq_one_letter_code
_entity_poly.pdbx_strand_id
1 'polypeptide(L)'
;MTPHPVRPLIAALWLTFGMALPATAQTPNVPFTAAQIEAAQYDGGPLPAGRSALTAKVQLLLDRSGTSPGVIDGFKGGMSQSAIKAFERRTGLPQDGIMDPHVWNLLQSFAERPVTQSYTITEADAAGLAASIPTDYAEKALMPAMAHTSVAERLGERFHMDERFIEFLNPGVALVPGATIQVMAPNPPLRGQVTRIIIDKDNRRVAGYNARGQMMVDYPATIGSSATPSPEGVHNVRTVAINPNYTYNPDVNFRQEGNDRKLVIPPGPNGPVGTVWIGLTKPTYGIHGTPTPSQLFSNQSMGCVRLTNWDAEELAGMVAIGGTTVEFLDAGVTIADVTGSGTAVSPPVADIALPQDGTPAPATPEPSQPLALPEAATADMPAPAADPAASAPAADPAIPSADPLSDALTDALPDGFVVPAPEAAQP
;
A
#
# COMPACT_ATOMS: atom_id res chain seq x y z
N MET A 1 83.00 -24.80 7.13
CA MET A 1 81.77 -25.56 7.41
C MET A 1 81.19 -25.02 8.70
N THR A 2 80.27 -24.08 8.57
CA THR A 2 79.70 -23.27 9.65
C THR A 2 78.18 -23.48 9.67
N PRO A 3 77.56 -23.72 10.83
CA PRO A 3 76.16 -24.13 10.93
C PRO A 3 75.19 -22.95 10.76
N HIS A 4 74.04 -23.24 10.16
CA HIS A 4 72.90 -22.32 10.00
C HIS A 4 72.26 -21.96 11.36
N PRO A 5 71.88 -20.69 11.59
CA PRO A 5 71.03 -20.33 12.72
C PRO A 5 69.54 -20.43 12.34
N VAL A 6 68.78 -21.04 13.25
CA VAL A 6 67.32 -21.13 13.24
C VAL A 6 66.72 -19.76 13.56
N ARG A 7 65.77 -19.27 12.74
CA ARG A 7 64.99 -18.06 13.00
C ARG A 7 63.67 -18.42 13.69
N PRO A 8 63.25 -17.73 14.76
CA PRO A 8 61.93 -17.93 15.35
C PRO A 8 60.86 -17.15 14.59
N LEU A 9 59.70 -17.77 14.37
CA LEU A 9 58.48 -17.08 13.93
C LEU A 9 57.96 -16.20 15.08
N ILE A 10 57.80 -14.90 14.83
CA ILE A 10 57.02 -13.99 15.67
C ILE A 10 55.64 -13.87 15.00
N ALA A 11 54.62 -14.45 15.61
CA ALA A 11 53.23 -14.23 15.23
C ALA A 11 52.75 -12.90 15.83
N ALA A 12 52.48 -11.91 14.97
CA ALA A 12 51.84 -10.65 15.38
C ALA A 12 50.33 -10.85 15.45
N LEU A 13 49.79 -10.93 16.67
CA LEU A 13 48.36 -10.97 16.95
C LEU A 13 47.80 -9.54 16.88
N TRP A 14 47.08 -9.21 15.81
CA TRP A 14 46.32 -7.96 15.72
C TRP A 14 45.00 -8.13 16.48
N LEU A 15 44.90 -7.52 17.65
CA LEU A 15 43.66 -7.43 18.41
C LEU A 15 42.81 -6.27 17.85
N THR A 16 41.88 -6.56 16.95
CA THR A 16 40.89 -5.57 16.50
C THR A 16 39.81 -5.42 17.56
N PHE A 17 39.83 -4.30 18.28
CA PHE A 17 38.76 -3.89 19.19
C PHE A 17 37.58 -3.40 18.35
N GLY A 18 36.58 -4.26 18.12
CA GLY A 18 35.32 -3.86 17.50
C GLY A 18 34.52 -3.00 18.48
N MET A 19 34.48 -1.69 18.28
CA MET A 19 33.46 -0.85 18.91
C MET A 19 32.11 -1.23 18.28
N ALA A 20 31.32 -2.01 19.01
CA ALA A 20 29.91 -2.17 18.71
C ALA A 20 29.24 -0.80 18.88
N LEU A 21 28.76 -0.22 17.78
CA LEU A 21 27.86 0.94 17.84
C LEU A 21 26.60 0.50 18.60
N PRO A 22 26.08 1.31 19.54
CA PRO A 22 24.85 0.99 20.22
C PRO A 22 23.73 0.92 19.19
N ALA A 23 23.01 -0.21 19.17
CA ALA A 23 21.74 -0.33 18.46
C ALA A 23 20.86 0.86 18.86
N THR A 24 20.36 1.60 17.88
CA THR A 24 19.41 2.69 18.10
C THR A 24 18.23 2.13 18.89
N ALA A 25 18.12 2.52 20.16
CA ALA A 25 16.97 2.16 20.98
C ALA A 25 15.72 2.73 20.29
N GLN A 26 14.85 1.84 19.81
CA GLN A 26 13.51 2.22 19.37
C GLN A 26 12.87 2.98 20.53
N THR A 27 12.45 4.22 20.28
CA THR A 27 11.82 5.06 21.29
C THR A 27 10.59 4.31 21.83
N PRO A 28 10.44 4.12 23.15
CA PRO A 28 9.38 3.27 23.69
C PRO A 28 8.01 3.76 23.22
N ASN A 29 7.20 2.85 22.69
CA ASN A 29 5.80 3.12 22.34
C ASN A 29 5.05 3.51 23.62
N VAL A 30 4.81 4.80 23.82
CA VAL A 30 3.99 5.27 24.93
C VAL A 30 2.54 4.87 24.63
N PRO A 31 1.90 4.05 25.48
CA PRO A 31 0.50 3.66 25.24
C PRO A 31 -0.40 4.90 25.30
N PHE A 32 -1.38 4.97 24.40
CA PHE A 32 -2.42 5.99 24.41
C PHE A 32 -3.78 5.40 24.02
N THR A 33 -4.83 6.12 24.42
CA THR A 33 -6.23 5.72 24.25
C THR A 33 -6.91 6.50 23.12
N ALA A 34 -8.06 6.00 22.66
CA ALA A 34 -8.90 6.72 21.70
C ALA A 34 -9.28 8.14 22.16
N ALA A 35 -9.57 8.31 23.45
CA ALA A 35 -9.84 9.64 24.04
C ALA A 35 -8.64 10.58 23.95
N GLN A 36 -7.41 10.07 24.04
CA GLN A 36 -6.20 10.87 23.84
C GLN A 36 -5.97 11.20 22.36
N ILE A 37 -6.39 10.34 21.43
CA ILE A 37 -6.42 10.68 19.99
C ILE A 37 -7.39 11.84 19.76
N GLU A 38 -8.63 11.75 20.26
CA GLU A 38 -9.62 12.83 20.16
C GLU A 38 -9.09 14.16 20.70
N ALA A 39 -8.54 14.13 21.91
CA ALA A 39 -8.06 15.31 22.61
C ALA A 39 -6.74 15.87 22.07
N ALA A 40 -6.00 15.10 21.24
CA ALA A 40 -4.70 15.52 20.74
C ALA A 40 -4.79 16.87 20.01
N GLN A 41 -3.90 17.78 20.38
CA GLN A 41 -3.73 19.09 19.77
C GLN A 41 -2.32 19.22 19.25
N TYR A 42 -2.18 20.04 18.21
CA TYR A 42 -0.87 20.45 17.71
C TYR A 42 -0.36 21.64 18.52
N ASP A 43 0.79 21.49 19.16
CA ASP A 43 1.45 22.49 20.01
C ASP A 43 2.70 23.13 19.34
N GLY A 44 2.99 22.76 18.09
CA GLY A 44 4.11 23.27 17.31
C GLY A 44 5.19 22.22 17.03
N GLY A 45 6.05 22.50 16.03
CA GLY A 45 7.13 21.60 15.63
C GLY A 45 6.69 20.41 14.77
N PRO A 46 7.60 19.47 14.43
CA PRO A 46 7.25 18.30 13.63
C PRO A 46 6.45 17.28 14.45
N LEU A 47 5.82 16.31 13.77
CA LEU A 47 5.13 15.21 14.45
C LEU A 47 6.06 14.48 15.45
N PRO A 48 5.53 14.03 16.62
CA PRO A 48 6.29 13.32 17.62
C PRO A 48 6.96 12.06 17.08
N ALA A 49 8.17 11.75 17.54
CA ALA A 49 8.85 10.51 17.18
C ALA A 49 8.13 9.27 17.70
N GLY A 50 8.25 8.16 16.96
CA GLY A 50 7.54 6.92 17.27
C GLY A 50 6.04 7.02 17.01
N ARG A 51 5.27 6.20 17.73
CA ARG A 51 3.82 6.17 17.66
C ARG A 51 3.23 7.24 18.60
N SER A 52 2.29 8.06 18.12
CA SER A 52 1.64 9.07 18.94
C SER A 52 0.16 9.28 18.61
N ALA A 53 -0.61 9.72 19.60
CA ALA A 53 -2.03 10.04 19.44
C ALA A 53 -2.25 11.19 18.43
N LEU A 54 -1.36 12.20 18.44
CA LEU A 54 -1.40 13.30 17.48
C LEU A 54 -1.16 12.81 16.05
N THR A 55 -0.18 11.92 15.85
CA THR A 55 0.08 11.36 14.52
C THR A 55 -1.10 10.54 14.01
N ALA A 56 -1.70 9.69 14.85
CA ALA A 56 -2.89 8.92 14.46
C ALA A 56 -4.06 9.84 14.07
N LYS A 57 -4.29 10.92 14.83
CA LYS A 57 -5.28 11.94 14.48
C LYS A 57 -4.98 12.59 13.14
N VAL A 58 -3.74 13.05 12.92
CA VAL A 58 -3.33 13.69 11.66
C VAL A 58 -3.50 12.74 10.47
N GLN A 59 -3.09 11.48 10.59
CA GLN A 59 -3.28 10.45 9.55
C GLN A 59 -4.77 10.31 9.18
N LEU A 60 -5.68 10.23 10.16
CA LEU A 60 -7.11 10.19 9.85
C LEU A 60 -7.62 11.47 9.18
N LEU A 61 -7.19 12.64 9.64
CA LEU A 61 -7.64 13.90 9.03
C LEU A 61 -7.17 14.00 7.58
N LEU A 62 -5.97 13.51 7.28
CA LEU A 62 -5.43 13.39 5.92
C LEU A 62 -6.27 12.41 5.07
N ASP A 63 -6.59 11.23 5.61
CA ASP A 63 -7.49 10.24 4.99
C ASP A 63 -8.84 10.86 4.63
N ARG A 64 -9.51 11.48 5.61
CA ARG A 64 -10.80 12.17 5.43
C ARG A 64 -10.75 13.32 4.42
N SER A 65 -9.59 13.92 4.21
CA SER A 65 -9.41 15.00 3.24
C SER A 65 -9.25 14.53 1.80
N GLY A 66 -9.14 13.22 1.57
CA GLY A 66 -8.83 12.62 0.28
C GLY A 66 -7.33 12.65 -0.05
N THR A 67 -6.45 12.92 0.92
CA THR A 67 -5.00 12.77 0.75
C THR A 67 -4.53 11.63 1.64
N SER A 68 -4.78 10.39 1.19
CA SER A 68 -4.60 9.18 1.98
C SER A 68 -3.18 9.07 2.55
N PRO A 69 -3.01 8.74 3.85
CA PRO A 69 -1.74 8.33 4.43
C PRO A 69 -1.40 6.86 4.10
N GLY A 70 -2.28 6.15 3.40
CA GLY A 70 -2.28 4.70 3.32
C GLY A 70 -2.87 4.17 4.61
N VAL A 71 -2.07 3.43 5.38
CA VAL A 71 -2.52 2.82 6.63
C VAL A 71 -2.38 3.79 7.80
N ILE A 72 -3.40 3.86 8.67
CA ILE A 72 -3.34 4.57 9.94
C ILE A 72 -2.70 3.66 11.00
N ASP A 73 -1.51 4.02 11.47
CA ASP A 73 -0.70 3.24 12.42
C ASP A 73 -0.20 4.07 13.61
N GLY A 74 -0.45 5.37 13.60
CA GLY A 74 0.01 6.36 14.56
C GLY A 74 1.50 6.66 14.53
N PHE A 75 2.28 6.07 13.62
CA PHE A 75 3.72 6.34 13.52
C PHE A 75 3.99 7.56 12.64
N LYS A 76 4.92 8.40 13.09
CA LYS A 76 5.54 9.31 12.13
C LYS A 76 6.45 8.50 11.20
N GLY A 77 6.46 8.84 9.91
CA GLY A 77 7.27 8.14 8.93
C GLY A 77 7.10 8.72 7.53
N GLY A 78 7.73 8.07 6.55
CA GLY A 78 7.70 8.50 5.15
C GLY A 78 6.29 8.59 4.56
N MET A 79 5.37 7.70 4.96
CA MET A 79 3.97 7.74 4.52
C MET A 79 3.24 8.98 5.04
N SER A 80 3.34 9.26 6.35
CA SER A 80 2.75 10.47 6.95
C SER A 80 3.34 11.75 6.35
N GLN A 81 4.66 11.82 6.16
CA GLN A 81 5.32 12.96 5.50
C GLN A 81 4.84 13.14 4.05
N SER A 82 4.76 12.03 3.29
CA SER A 82 4.28 12.04 1.91
C SER A 82 2.82 12.52 1.80
N ALA A 83 1.97 12.13 2.74
CA ALA A 83 0.57 12.54 2.78
C ALA A 83 0.41 14.01 3.17
N ILE A 84 1.20 14.51 4.13
CA ILE A 84 1.26 15.95 4.44
C ILE A 84 1.67 16.75 3.19
N LYS A 85 2.70 16.30 2.47
CA LYS A 85 3.13 16.95 1.21
C LYS A 85 2.04 16.98 0.14
N ALA A 86 1.24 15.91 0.04
CA ALA A 86 0.08 15.89 -0.85
C ALA A 86 -1.03 16.85 -0.41
N PHE A 87 -1.29 16.94 0.90
CA PHE A 87 -2.25 17.88 1.47
C PHE A 87 -1.82 19.34 1.28
N GLU A 88 -0.54 19.65 1.48
CA GLU A 88 0.04 20.96 1.21
C GLU A 88 -0.14 21.34 -0.26
N ARG A 89 0.13 20.42 -1.19
CA ARG A 89 -0.11 20.62 -2.63
C ARG A 89 -1.56 20.93 -2.93
N ARG A 90 -2.49 20.16 -2.36
CA ARG A 90 -3.94 20.35 -2.54
C ARG A 90 -4.41 21.72 -2.07
N THR A 91 -3.81 22.21 -0.99
CA THR A 91 -4.21 23.44 -0.30
C THR A 91 -3.39 24.66 -0.68
N GLY A 92 -2.38 24.52 -1.54
CA GLY A 92 -1.53 25.62 -1.99
C GLY A 92 -0.49 26.06 -0.95
N LEU A 93 -0.16 25.20 0.01
CA LEU A 93 0.91 25.42 0.99
C LEU A 93 2.29 25.02 0.42
N PRO A 94 3.40 25.48 1.05
CA PRO A 94 4.73 24.94 0.76
C PRO A 94 4.76 23.41 0.95
N GLN A 95 5.31 22.69 -0.01
CA GLN A 95 5.31 21.22 -0.06
C GLN A 95 6.54 20.60 0.62
N ASP A 96 6.75 20.89 1.92
CA ASP A 96 7.90 20.36 2.68
C ASP A 96 7.57 19.06 3.45
N GLY A 97 6.29 18.69 3.54
CA GLY A 97 5.81 17.50 4.24
C GLY A 97 5.93 17.61 5.76
N ILE A 98 6.13 18.81 6.30
CA ILE A 98 6.34 19.04 7.72
C ILE A 98 5.02 19.53 8.32
N MET A 99 4.58 18.86 9.39
CA MET A 99 3.45 19.33 10.15
C MET A 99 3.75 20.72 10.73
N ASP A 100 2.94 21.70 10.36
CA ASP A 100 3.05 23.09 10.81
C ASP A 100 1.67 23.66 11.23
N PRO A 101 1.62 24.88 11.80
CA PRO A 101 0.33 25.49 12.17
C PRO A 101 -0.63 25.70 11.00
N HIS A 102 -0.15 25.92 9.77
CA HIS A 102 -1.01 26.13 8.60
C HIS A 102 -1.68 24.82 8.17
N VAL A 103 -0.91 23.73 8.07
CA VAL A 103 -1.40 22.38 7.81
C VAL A 103 -2.41 21.98 8.88
N TRP A 104 -2.07 22.18 10.16
CA TRP A 104 -2.99 21.86 11.26
C TRP A 104 -4.32 22.60 11.14
N ASN A 105 -4.28 23.93 10.97
CA ASN A 105 -5.48 24.75 10.90
C ASN A 105 -6.40 24.33 9.75
N LEU A 106 -5.86 23.92 8.60
CA LEU A 106 -6.65 23.42 7.47
C LEU A 106 -7.22 22.01 7.73
N LEU A 107 -6.44 21.13 8.37
CA LEU A 107 -6.88 19.77 8.72
C LEU A 107 -8.05 19.78 9.72
N GLN A 108 -8.18 20.81 10.54
CA GLN A 108 -9.29 20.94 11.50
C GLN A 108 -10.68 20.96 10.82
N SER A 109 -10.77 21.34 9.54
CA SER A 109 -12.03 21.25 8.77
C SER A 109 -12.51 19.80 8.56
N PHE A 110 -11.62 18.81 8.72
CA PHE A 110 -11.94 17.38 8.62
C PHE A 110 -12.18 16.73 10.01
N ALA A 111 -12.13 17.54 11.07
CA ALA A 111 -12.30 17.12 12.47
C ALA A 111 -13.71 17.42 13.04
N GLU A 112 -14.69 17.72 12.20
CA GLU A 112 -16.07 18.06 12.61
C GLU A 112 -16.80 16.92 13.32
N ARG A 113 -16.38 15.68 13.05
CA ARG A 113 -16.88 14.46 13.70
C ARG A 113 -15.76 13.77 14.47
N PRO A 114 -16.09 13.00 15.54
CA PRO A 114 -15.11 12.23 16.30
C PRO A 114 -14.16 11.46 15.38
N VAL A 115 -12.86 11.51 15.67
CA VAL A 115 -11.82 10.82 14.88
C VAL A 115 -11.72 9.33 15.23
N THR A 116 -12.31 8.92 16.33
CA THR A 116 -12.43 7.55 16.79
C THR A 116 -13.88 7.21 17.05
N GLN A 117 -14.20 5.92 17.00
CA GLN A 117 -15.54 5.42 17.28
C GLN A 117 -15.50 4.06 17.96
N SER A 118 -16.56 3.78 18.72
CA SER A 118 -16.81 2.46 19.27
C SER A 118 -17.43 1.56 18.20
N TYR A 119 -16.91 0.34 18.06
CA TYR A 119 -17.40 -0.65 17.11
C TYR A 119 -17.60 -2.00 17.83
N THR A 120 -18.78 -2.60 17.67
CA THR A 120 -19.04 -3.97 18.14
C THR A 120 -18.80 -4.94 17.00
N ILE A 121 -17.85 -5.85 17.18
CA ILE A 121 -17.48 -6.86 16.19
C ILE A 121 -18.69 -7.76 15.97
N THR A 122 -19.04 -7.98 14.71
CA THR A 122 -20.20 -8.78 14.30
C THR A 122 -19.79 -10.19 13.89
N GLU A 123 -20.75 -11.11 13.84
CA GLU A 123 -20.54 -12.44 13.28
C GLU A 123 -20.04 -12.38 11.82
N ALA A 124 -20.49 -11.39 11.05
CA ALA A 124 -20.05 -11.19 9.67
C ALA A 124 -18.56 -10.84 9.55
N ASP A 125 -17.98 -10.22 10.59
CA ASP A 125 -16.56 -9.87 10.58
C ASP A 125 -15.65 -11.10 10.77
N ALA A 126 -16.14 -12.10 11.50
CA ALA A 126 -15.44 -13.37 11.72
C ALA A 126 -15.82 -14.45 10.69
N ALA A 127 -16.81 -14.19 9.83
CA ALA A 127 -17.26 -15.15 8.83
C ALA A 127 -16.33 -15.20 7.60
N GLY A 128 -16.21 -16.40 7.02
CA GLY A 128 -15.55 -16.60 5.73
C GLY A 128 -14.05 -16.28 5.74
N LEU A 129 -13.39 -16.34 6.89
CA LEU A 129 -11.95 -16.14 6.99
C LEU A 129 -11.19 -17.36 6.46
N ALA A 130 -10.11 -17.13 5.74
CA ALA A 130 -9.15 -18.16 5.36
C ALA A 130 -8.19 -18.44 6.53
N ALA A 131 -7.75 -19.69 6.69
CA ALA A 131 -6.74 -20.01 7.71
C ALA A 131 -5.37 -19.38 7.37
N SER A 132 -5.04 -19.35 6.08
CA SER A 132 -3.87 -18.69 5.51
C SER A 132 -4.07 -18.50 4.01
N ILE A 133 -3.25 -17.64 3.41
CA ILE A 133 -3.13 -17.52 1.95
C ILE A 133 -1.82 -18.21 1.54
N PRO A 134 -1.85 -19.26 0.72
CA PRO A 134 -0.65 -19.92 0.23
C PRO A 134 0.12 -18.98 -0.70
N THR A 135 1.43 -19.18 -0.82
CA THR A 135 2.26 -18.42 -1.75
C THR A 135 2.15 -18.99 -3.17
N ASP A 136 2.08 -20.31 -3.30
CA ASP A 136 1.98 -21.00 -4.59
C ASP A 136 0.69 -20.66 -5.34
N TYR A 137 0.81 -20.36 -6.65
CA TYR A 137 -0.31 -19.94 -7.47
C TYR A 137 -1.27 -21.07 -7.82
N ALA A 138 -0.81 -22.32 -7.93
CA ALA A 138 -1.69 -23.46 -8.13
C ALA A 138 -2.51 -23.73 -6.86
N GLU A 139 -1.91 -23.60 -5.68
CA GLU A 139 -2.64 -23.67 -4.40
C GLU A 139 -3.66 -22.52 -4.26
N LYS A 140 -3.28 -21.27 -4.57
CA LYS A 140 -4.22 -20.13 -4.60
C LYS A 140 -5.41 -20.40 -5.52
N ALA A 141 -5.17 -21.00 -6.69
CA ALA A 141 -6.22 -21.31 -7.66
C ALA A 141 -7.22 -22.39 -7.19
N LEU A 142 -6.87 -23.18 -6.16
CA LEU A 142 -7.75 -24.19 -5.56
C LEU A 142 -8.57 -23.64 -4.39
N MET A 143 -8.27 -22.43 -3.90
CA MET A 143 -9.01 -21.84 -2.80
C MET A 143 -10.44 -21.44 -3.22
N PRO A 144 -11.39 -21.37 -2.28
CA PRO A 144 -12.73 -20.85 -2.57
C PRO A 144 -12.73 -19.34 -2.88
N ALA A 145 -11.88 -18.58 -2.19
CA ALA A 145 -11.71 -17.14 -2.32
C ALA A 145 -10.37 -16.71 -1.71
N MET A 146 -9.83 -15.58 -2.16
CA MET A 146 -8.69 -14.92 -1.51
C MET A 146 -9.18 -14.05 -0.35
N ALA A 147 -9.85 -14.67 0.62
CA ALA A 147 -10.51 -14.01 1.73
C ALA A 147 -9.53 -13.41 2.76
N HIS A 148 -10.02 -12.56 3.65
CA HIS A 148 -9.26 -12.13 4.83
C HIS A 148 -8.86 -13.34 5.69
N THR A 149 -7.72 -13.25 6.36
CA THR A 149 -7.18 -14.28 7.25
C THR A 149 -7.50 -14.04 8.72
N SER A 150 -7.87 -12.81 9.08
CA SER A 150 -8.19 -12.45 10.46
C SER A 150 -9.30 -11.41 10.55
N VAL A 151 -9.92 -11.29 11.75
CA VAL A 151 -10.83 -10.19 12.06
C VAL A 151 -10.07 -8.86 12.04
N ALA A 152 -8.83 -8.83 12.54
CA ALA A 152 -8.00 -7.63 12.56
C ALA A 152 -7.78 -7.09 11.14
N GLU A 153 -7.44 -7.95 10.19
CA GLU A 153 -7.22 -7.62 8.78
C GLU A 153 -8.49 -7.03 8.15
N ARG A 154 -9.63 -7.70 8.31
CA ARG A 154 -10.92 -7.22 7.79
C ARG A 154 -11.30 -5.86 8.36
N LEU A 155 -11.10 -5.66 9.66
CA LEU A 155 -11.38 -4.38 10.31
C LEU A 155 -10.34 -3.32 9.92
N GLY A 156 -9.10 -3.72 9.64
CA GLY A 156 -8.03 -2.88 9.10
C GLY A 156 -8.42 -2.30 7.76
N GLU A 157 -8.93 -3.13 6.84
CA GLU A 157 -9.46 -2.63 5.56
C GLU A 157 -10.66 -1.71 5.73
N ARG A 158 -11.59 -2.04 6.63
CA ARG A 158 -12.80 -1.23 6.84
C ARG A 158 -12.51 0.15 7.45
N PHE A 159 -11.56 0.21 8.38
CA PHE A 159 -11.27 1.43 9.15
C PHE A 159 -9.96 2.12 8.73
N HIS A 160 -9.33 1.63 7.66
CA HIS A 160 -8.05 2.11 7.11
C HIS A 160 -6.91 2.03 8.13
N MET A 161 -6.90 0.99 8.96
CA MET A 161 -5.99 0.83 10.09
C MET A 161 -4.97 -0.29 9.89
N ASP A 162 -3.80 -0.13 10.50
CA ASP A 162 -2.85 -1.23 10.68
C ASP A 162 -3.43 -2.23 11.69
N GLU A 163 -3.31 -3.53 11.40
CA GLU A 163 -3.84 -4.59 12.27
C GLU A 163 -3.28 -4.50 13.70
N ARG A 164 -1.98 -4.26 13.83
CA ARG A 164 -1.33 -4.11 15.15
C ARG A 164 -1.71 -2.79 15.82
N PHE A 165 -2.15 -1.79 15.06
CA PHE A 165 -2.68 -0.56 15.63
C PHE A 165 -4.11 -0.75 16.18
N ILE A 166 -4.94 -1.59 15.55
CA ILE A 166 -6.22 -2.01 16.12
C ILE A 166 -6.00 -2.70 17.47
N GLU A 167 -5.07 -3.65 17.54
CA GLU A 167 -4.74 -4.34 18.80
C GLU A 167 -4.18 -3.37 19.85
N PHE A 168 -3.28 -2.48 19.45
CA PHE A 168 -2.69 -1.47 20.33
C PHE A 168 -3.74 -0.54 20.95
N LEU A 169 -4.74 -0.13 20.16
CA LEU A 169 -5.80 0.76 20.63
C LEU A 169 -6.80 0.03 21.56
N ASN A 170 -6.78 -1.30 21.56
CA ASN A 170 -7.71 -2.17 22.30
C ASN A 170 -6.98 -3.17 23.20
N PRO A 171 -6.16 -2.70 24.16
CA PRO A 171 -5.32 -3.57 24.96
C PRO A 171 -6.18 -4.55 25.79
N GLY A 172 -5.90 -5.84 25.64
CA GLY A 172 -6.56 -6.91 26.39
C GLY A 172 -7.98 -7.26 25.91
N VAL A 173 -8.45 -6.71 24.78
CA VAL A 173 -9.73 -7.06 24.18
C VAL A 173 -9.50 -8.06 23.05
N ALA A 174 -10.13 -9.23 23.14
CA ALA A 174 -10.08 -10.21 22.04
C ALA A 174 -10.93 -9.73 20.86
N LEU A 175 -10.41 -9.84 19.64
CA LEU A 175 -11.10 -9.44 18.40
C LEU A 175 -12.06 -10.54 17.93
N VAL A 176 -13.14 -10.74 18.69
CA VAL A 176 -14.17 -11.77 18.45
C VAL A 176 -15.57 -11.15 18.38
N PRO A 177 -16.55 -11.78 17.72
CA PRO A 177 -17.93 -11.30 17.69
C PRO A 177 -18.48 -10.99 19.09
N GLY A 178 -19.19 -9.87 19.20
CA GLY A 178 -19.74 -9.33 20.45
C GLY A 178 -18.77 -8.45 21.26
N ALA A 179 -17.46 -8.52 21.02
CA ALA A 179 -16.51 -7.61 21.64
C ALA A 179 -16.71 -6.17 21.11
N THR A 180 -16.60 -5.19 22.00
CA THR A 180 -16.63 -3.77 21.63
C THR A 180 -15.24 -3.17 21.71
N ILE A 181 -14.80 -2.57 20.61
CA ILE A 181 -13.46 -2.01 20.42
C ILE A 181 -13.54 -0.53 20.01
N GLN A 182 -12.45 0.19 20.17
CA GLN A 182 -12.23 1.52 19.61
C GLN A 182 -11.47 1.39 18.29
N VAL A 183 -11.93 2.09 17.26
CA VAL A 183 -11.31 2.14 15.93
C VAL A 183 -11.26 3.58 15.43
N MET A 184 -10.45 3.83 14.41
CA MET A 184 -10.48 5.10 13.68
C MET A 184 -11.79 5.22 12.90
N ALA A 185 -12.24 6.45 12.68
CA ALA A 185 -13.51 6.74 11.99
C ALA A 185 -13.26 7.39 10.61
N PRO A 186 -12.84 6.64 9.56
CA PRO A 186 -12.69 7.21 8.23
C PRO A 186 -14.02 7.70 7.67
N ASN A 187 -13.96 8.52 6.62
CA ASN A 187 -15.16 8.89 5.88
C ASN A 187 -15.62 7.74 4.98
N PRO A 188 -16.91 7.65 4.63
CA PRO A 188 -17.31 6.88 3.47
C PRO A 188 -16.52 7.34 2.23
N PRO A 189 -16.29 6.45 1.25
CA PRO A 189 -15.54 6.80 0.04
C PRO A 189 -16.06 8.08 -0.61
N LEU A 190 -15.13 8.94 -1.00
CA LEU A 190 -15.39 10.17 -1.72
C LEU A 190 -16.11 9.87 -3.04
N ARG A 191 -16.96 10.80 -3.46
CA ARG A 191 -17.74 10.69 -4.69
C ARG A 191 -17.45 11.85 -5.63
N GLY A 192 -17.67 11.58 -6.91
CA GLY A 192 -17.54 12.53 -8.01
C GLY A 192 -16.67 11.95 -9.13
N GLN A 193 -16.40 12.76 -10.15
CA GLN A 193 -15.76 12.28 -11.37
C GLN A 193 -14.30 12.74 -11.45
N VAL A 194 -13.39 11.78 -11.44
CA VAL A 194 -11.98 11.95 -11.84
C VAL A 194 -11.88 11.80 -13.35
N THR A 195 -11.33 12.83 -14.01
CA THR A 195 -11.12 12.85 -15.46
C THR A 195 -9.64 12.76 -15.84
N ARG A 196 -8.73 13.09 -14.92
CA ARG A 196 -7.28 12.95 -15.11
C ARG A 196 -6.66 12.34 -13.86
N ILE A 197 -5.92 11.25 -14.04
CA ILE A 197 -5.07 10.62 -13.04
C ILE A 197 -3.62 10.93 -13.41
N ILE A 198 -2.84 11.34 -12.43
CA ILE A 198 -1.40 11.60 -12.55
C ILE A 198 -0.67 10.63 -11.63
N ILE A 199 0.31 9.91 -12.18
CA ILE A 199 1.10 8.90 -11.48
C ILE A 199 2.54 9.43 -11.36
N ASP A 200 2.92 9.77 -10.13
CA ASP A 200 4.24 10.24 -9.76
C ASP A 200 5.08 9.07 -9.26
N LYS A 201 5.94 8.55 -10.15
CA LYS A 201 6.76 7.36 -9.88
C LYS A 201 7.75 7.61 -8.74
N ASP A 202 8.37 8.78 -8.73
CA ASP A 202 9.46 9.11 -7.80
C ASP A 202 8.93 9.38 -6.38
N ASN A 203 7.83 10.12 -6.27
CA ASN A 203 7.18 10.37 -4.98
C ASN A 203 6.23 9.24 -4.57
N ARG A 204 6.00 8.23 -5.42
CA ARG A 204 5.13 7.08 -5.15
C ARG A 204 3.69 7.48 -4.81
N ARG A 205 3.09 8.32 -5.66
CA ARG A 205 1.73 8.85 -5.47
C ARG A 205 0.88 8.78 -6.72
N VAL A 206 -0.43 8.63 -6.52
CA VAL A 206 -1.46 8.67 -7.57
C VAL A 206 -2.46 9.77 -7.21
N ALA A 207 -2.54 10.81 -8.04
CA ALA A 207 -3.46 11.93 -7.83
C ALA A 207 -4.58 11.96 -8.88
N GLY A 208 -5.82 12.10 -8.42
CA GLY A 208 -7.02 12.21 -9.25
C GLY A 208 -7.55 13.63 -9.28
N TYR A 209 -7.80 14.15 -10.49
CA TYR A 209 -8.31 15.50 -10.75
C TYR A 209 -9.63 15.45 -11.50
N ASN A 210 -10.53 16.39 -11.17
CA ASN A 210 -11.78 16.57 -11.90
C ASN A 210 -11.58 17.40 -13.19
N ALA A 211 -12.65 17.55 -13.96
CA ALA A 211 -12.65 18.30 -15.22
C ALA A 211 -12.29 19.80 -15.07
N ARG A 212 -12.36 20.35 -13.85
CA ARG A 212 -11.98 21.73 -13.53
C ARG A 212 -10.52 21.86 -13.10
N GLY A 213 -9.75 20.76 -13.11
CA GLY A 213 -8.37 20.74 -12.65
C GLY A 213 -8.22 20.78 -11.13
N GLN A 214 -9.29 20.50 -10.37
CA GLN A 214 -9.22 20.43 -8.90
C GLN A 214 -8.82 19.03 -8.48
N MET A 215 -7.81 18.92 -7.61
CA MET A 215 -7.43 17.65 -6.99
C MET A 215 -8.58 17.15 -6.12
N MET A 216 -9.06 15.96 -6.42
CA MET A 216 -10.10 15.27 -5.64
C MET A 216 -9.48 14.33 -4.63
N VAL A 217 -8.46 13.58 -5.05
CA VAL A 217 -7.84 12.49 -4.29
C VAL A 217 -6.34 12.41 -4.57
N ASP A 218 -5.57 11.94 -3.60
CA ASP A 218 -4.12 11.67 -3.72
C ASP A 218 -3.74 10.50 -2.80
N TYR A 219 -3.28 9.39 -3.38
CA TYR A 219 -3.03 8.12 -2.69
C TYR A 219 -1.56 7.71 -2.73
N PRO A 220 -1.04 7.10 -1.65
CA PRO A 220 0.26 6.42 -1.68
C PRO A 220 0.17 5.18 -2.56
N ALA A 221 1.23 4.91 -3.32
CA ALA A 221 1.26 3.78 -4.22
C ALA A 221 2.60 3.06 -4.22
N THR A 222 2.57 1.75 -4.40
CA THR A 222 3.75 1.03 -4.91
C THR A 222 3.75 1.12 -6.43
N ILE A 223 4.82 1.63 -7.00
CA ILE A 223 4.97 1.81 -8.46
C ILE A 223 6.23 1.07 -8.91
N GLY A 224 6.25 0.66 -10.19
CA GLY A 224 7.32 -0.16 -10.74
C GLY A 224 8.70 0.47 -10.57
N SER A 225 9.69 -0.36 -10.28
CA SER A 225 11.08 0.08 -10.13
C SER A 225 11.74 0.30 -11.49
N SER A 226 13.00 0.77 -11.51
CA SER A 226 13.81 0.80 -12.74
C SER A 226 14.05 -0.60 -13.33
N ALA A 227 14.04 -1.66 -12.50
CA ALA A 227 14.14 -3.05 -12.95
C ALA A 227 12.82 -3.57 -13.57
N THR A 228 11.69 -2.92 -13.23
CA THR A 228 10.34 -3.29 -13.66
C THR A 228 9.52 -2.04 -13.99
N PRO A 229 9.89 -1.30 -15.06
CA PRO A 229 9.38 0.04 -15.28
C PRO A 229 7.87 0.03 -15.53
N SER A 230 7.19 0.94 -14.85
CA SER A 230 5.83 1.33 -15.21
C SER A 230 5.78 1.94 -16.62
N PRO A 231 4.61 1.99 -17.27
CA PRO A 231 4.47 2.61 -18.57
C PRO A 231 4.88 4.08 -18.58
N GLU A 232 5.12 4.62 -19.77
CA GLU A 232 5.40 6.03 -19.99
C GLU A 232 4.25 6.70 -20.74
N GLY A 233 4.10 8.00 -20.50
CA GLY A 233 3.18 8.86 -21.22
C GLY A 233 1.72 8.69 -20.79
N VAL A 234 0.83 8.97 -21.76
CA VAL A 234 -0.59 9.14 -21.51
C VAL A 234 -1.39 7.92 -21.99
N HIS A 235 -2.25 7.42 -21.12
CA HIS A 235 -3.15 6.30 -21.34
C HIS A 235 -4.57 6.69 -20.93
N ASN A 236 -5.54 5.80 -21.14
CA ASN A 236 -6.89 5.96 -20.61
C ASN A 236 -7.29 4.73 -19.80
N VAL A 237 -8.22 4.92 -18.88
CA VAL A 237 -8.93 3.81 -18.22
C VAL A 237 -9.71 3.05 -19.29
N ARG A 238 -9.41 1.76 -19.45
CA ARG A 238 -10.03 0.87 -20.43
C ARG A 238 -11.06 -0.06 -19.80
N THR A 239 -10.81 -0.52 -18.58
CA THR A 239 -11.69 -1.45 -17.86
C THR A 239 -11.64 -1.15 -16.37
N VAL A 240 -12.76 -1.37 -15.69
CA VAL A 240 -12.82 -1.43 -14.22
C VAL A 240 -13.45 -2.78 -13.88
N ALA A 241 -12.78 -3.56 -13.03
CA ALA A 241 -13.28 -4.82 -12.53
C ALA A 241 -13.24 -4.80 -11.00
N ILE A 242 -14.40 -4.97 -10.39
CA ILE A 242 -14.56 -5.05 -8.93
C ILE A 242 -14.54 -6.52 -8.53
N ASN A 243 -13.77 -6.81 -7.48
CA ASN A 243 -13.48 -8.14 -6.96
C ASN A 243 -13.10 -9.14 -8.08
N PRO A 244 -12.06 -8.85 -8.90
CA PRO A 244 -11.75 -9.64 -10.08
C PRO A 244 -11.06 -10.97 -9.75
N ASN A 245 -11.31 -11.99 -10.56
CA ASN A 245 -10.41 -13.13 -10.64
C ASN A 245 -9.05 -12.67 -11.21
N TYR A 246 -7.96 -13.31 -10.78
CA TYR A 246 -6.64 -13.09 -11.38
C TYR A 246 -6.26 -14.25 -12.30
N THR A 247 -6.00 -13.94 -13.58
CA THR A 247 -5.47 -14.94 -14.53
C THR A 247 -3.95 -14.91 -14.50
N TYR A 248 -3.35 -15.91 -13.90
CA TYR A 248 -1.91 -16.15 -14.00
C TYR A 248 -1.61 -16.85 -15.32
N ASN A 249 -0.68 -16.27 -16.07
CA ASN A 249 -0.18 -16.85 -17.30
C ASN A 249 1.36 -16.84 -17.28
N PRO A 250 2.02 -18.00 -17.14
CA PRO A 250 3.49 -18.07 -17.02
C PRO A 250 4.24 -17.59 -18.26
N ASP A 251 3.55 -17.51 -19.41
CA ASP A 251 4.14 -17.01 -20.66
C ASP A 251 4.01 -15.48 -20.83
N VAL A 252 3.27 -14.81 -19.94
CA VAL A 252 3.00 -13.36 -20.02
C VAL A 252 3.40 -12.61 -18.76
N ASN A 253 3.14 -13.18 -17.57
CA ASN A 253 3.37 -12.51 -16.29
C ASN A 253 4.81 -12.74 -15.81
N PHE A 254 5.04 -13.90 -15.22
CA PHE A 254 6.29 -14.44 -14.72
C PHE A 254 6.07 -15.93 -14.51
N ARG A 255 7.15 -16.71 -14.46
CA ARG A 255 7.07 -18.15 -14.21
C ARG A 255 7.48 -18.45 -12.78
N GLN A 256 6.52 -18.76 -11.91
CA GLN A 256 6.77 -19.35 -10.59
C GLN A 256 7.18 -20.82 -10.77
N GLU A 257 8.16 -21.27 -9.99
CA GLU A 257 8.58 -22.68 -9.98
C GLU A 257 7.36 -23.59 -9.77
N GLY A 258 7.28 -24.69 -10.54
CA GLY A 258 6.15 -25.61 -10.49
C GLY A 258 4.87 -25.18 -11.23
N ASN A 259 4.78 -23.93 -11.69
CA ASN A 259 3.58 -23.38 -12.36
C ASN A 259 3.83 -23.03 -13.82
N ASP A 260 3.59 -24.00 -14.70
CA ASP A 260 3.86 -23.95 -16.15
C ASP A 260 2.62 -23.78 -17.04
N ARG A 261 1.43 -23.68 -16.44
CA ARG A 261 0.15 -23.51 -17.13
C ARG A 261 -0.61 -22.28 -16.63
N LYS A 262 -1.61 -21.87 -17.41
CA LYS A 262 -2.55 -20.81 -17.01
C LYS A 262 -3.38 -21.26 -15.82
N LEU A 263 -3.54 -20.36 -14.85
CA LEU A 263 -4.33 -20.57 -13.64
C LEU A 263 -5.30 -19.41 -13.44
N VAL A 264 -6.45 -19.69 -12.85
CA VAL A 264 -7.43 -18.68 -12.46
C VAL A 264 -7.50 -18.69 -10.94
N ILE A 265 -6.99 -17.62 -10.33
CA ILE A 265 -7.06 -17.40 -8.90
C ILE A 265 -8.39 -16.72 -8.59
N PRO A 266 -9.16 -17.24 -7.60
CA PRO A 266 -10.45 -16.68 -7.22
C PRO A 266 -10.27 -15.27 -6.65
N PRO A 267 -11.36 -14.48 -6.54
CA PRO A 267 -11.26 -13.09 -6.15
C PRO A 267 -11.15 -12.95 -4.62
N GLY A 268 -10.75 -11.76 -4.17
CA GLY A 268 -10.77 -11.37 -2.76
C GLY A 268 -9.69 -10.36 -2.38
N PRO A 269 -9.75 -9.79 -1.17
CA PRO A 269 -8.82 -8.77 -0.69
C PRO A 269 -7.36 -9.21 -0.70
N ASN A 270 -7.12 -10.52 -0.49
CA ASN A 270 -5.78 -11.11 -0.54
C ASN A 270 -5.35 -11.59 -1.94
N GLY A 271 -6.11 -11.24 -2.98
CA GLY A 271 -5.78 -11.60 -4.35
C GLY A 271 -4.56 -10.83 -4.87
N PRO A 272 -3.87 -11.32 -5.92
CA PRO A 272 -2.70 -10.64 -6.48
C PRO A 272 -2.93 -9.18 -6.95
N VAL A 273 -4.18 -8.83 -7.23
CA VAL A 273 -4.61 -7.48 -7.61
C VAL A 273 -5.58 -6.84 -6.61
N GLY A 274 -5.73 -7.44 -5.43
CA GLY A 274 -6.66 -6.99 -4.40
C GLY A 274 -8.13 -7.00 -4.86
N THR A 275 -8.94 -6.10 -4.28
CA THR A 275 -10.38 -6.04 -4.55
C THR A 275 -10.75 -5.29 -5.84
N VAL A 276 -9.81 -4.67 -6.54
CA VAL A 276 -10.08 -3.82 -7.70
C VAL A 276 -8.98 -3.91 -8.74
N TRP A 277 -9.38 -3.96 -10.01
CA TRP A 277 -8.50 -3.75 -11.16
C TRP A 277 -9.01 -2.64 -12.08
N ILE A 278 -8.26 -1.55 -12.21
CA ILE A 278 -8.46 -0.47 -13.18
C ILE A 278 -7.45 -0.65 -14.31
N GLY A 279 -7.86 -1.34 -15.37
CA GLY A 279 -7.01 -1.65 -16.51
C GLY A 279 -6.85 -0.47 -17.46
N LEU A 280 -5.64 -0.28 -17.96
CA LEU A 280 -5.31 0.83 -18.88
C LEU A 280 -5.39 0.41 -20.34
N THR A 281 -5.35 1.39 -21.25
CA THR A 281 -5.21 1.16 -22.70
C THR A 281 -3.86 0.52 -23.06
N LYS A 282 -2.83 0.71 -22.22
CA LYS A 282 -1.60 -0.08 -22.30
C LYS A 282 -1.90 -1.53 -21.86
N PRO A 283 -1.73 -2.54 -22.73
CA PRO A 283 -2.01 -3.94 -22.38
C PRO A 283 -1.21 -4.36 -21.15
N THR A 284 -1.79 -5.22 -20.31
CA THR A 284 -1.22 -5.79 -19.07
C THR A 284 -0.92 -4.83 -17.92
N TYR A 285 -1.17 -3.53 -18.05
CA TYR A 285 -0.97 -2.55 -16.96
C TYR A 285 -2.29 -2.02 -16.40
N GLY A 286 -2.27 -1.71 -15.11
CA GLY A 286 -3.42 -1.24 -14.35
C GLY A 286 -3.05 -0.59 -13.03
N ILE A 287 -4.03 0.11 -12.46
CA ILE A 287 -4.05 0.56 -11.07
C ILE A 287 -4.93 -0.43 -10.30
N HIS A 288 -4.45 -0.95 -9.17
CA HIS A 288 -5.13 -2.03 -8.47
C HIS A 288 -4.89 -2.01 -6.96
N GLY A 289 -5.67 -2.80 -6.23
CA GLY A 289 -5.53 -2.98 -4.78
C GLY A 289 -4.31 -3.83 -4.40
N THR A 290 -4.13 -4.15 -3.12
CA THR A 290 -2.99 -4.94 -2.65
C THR A 290 -3.38 -5.81 -1.45
N PRO A 291 -2.88 -7.06 -1.37
CA PRO A 291 -3.06 -7.90 -0.19
C PRO A 291 -2.25 -7.41 1.04
N THR A 292 -1.31 -6.46 0.84
CA THR A 292 -0.37 -6.01 1.87
C THR A 292 -0.35 -4.48 2.02
N PRO A 293 -1.46 -3.85 2.46
CA PRO A 293 -1.57 -2.39 2.50
C PRO A 293 -0.51 -1.71 3.39
N SER A 294 -0.09 -2.36 4.48
CA SER A 294 0.96 -1.86 5.38
C SER A 294 2.37 -1.84 4.76
N GLN A 295 2.55 -2.47 3.59
CA GLN A 295 3.84 -2.60 2.92
C GLN A 295 3.97 -1.73 1.66
N LEU A 296 3.04 -0.80 1.41
CA LEU A 296 3.04 0.03 0.20
C LEU A 296 4.37 0.76 -0.09
N PHE A 297 5.11 1.16 0.94
CA PHE A 297 6.39 1.87 0.79
C PHE A 297 7.63 0.97 0.88
N SER A 298 7.46 -0.30 1.29
CA SER A 298 8.55 -1.27 1.45
C SER A 298 8.64 -2.24 0.26
N ASN A 299 7.54 -2.40 -0.47
CA ASN A 299 7.47 -3.29 -1.63
C ASN A 299 7.81 -2.55 -2.93
N GLN A 300 8.29 -3.29 -3.93
CA GLN A 300 8.43 -2.83 -5.31
C GLN A 300 7.44 -3.63 -6.17
N SER A 301 6.80 -3.01 -7.16
CA SER A 301 5.88 -3.72 -8.05
C SER A 301 6.57 -4.15 -9.33
N MET A 302 6.00 -5.14 -10.02
CA MET A 302 6.40 -5.56 -11.38
C MET A 302 5.82 -4.63 -12.46
N GLY A 303 5.79 -3.32 -12.22
CA GLY A 303 5.35 -2.29 -13.18
C GLY A 303 3.92 -1.75 -13.01
N CYS A 304 3.02 -2.46 -12.32
CA CYS A 304 1.67 -1.97 -12.01
C CYS A 304 1.65 -0.97 -10.84
N VAL A 305 0.56 -0.22 -10.70
CA VAL A 305 0.37 0.74 -9.61
C VAL A 305 -0.52 0.12 -8.54
N ARG A 306 0.03 -0.13 -7.35
CA ARG A 306 -0.67 -0.75 -6.23
C ARG A 306 -1.10 0.31 -5.22
N LEU A 307 -2.35 0.28 -4.83
CA LEU A 307 -2.95 1.08 -3.76
C LEU A 307 -3.43 0.16 -2.64
N THR A 308 -3.79 0.71 -1.48
CA THR A 308 -4.62 -0.04 -0.53
C THR A 308 -5.95 -0.44 -1.19
N ASN A 309 -6.59 -1.51 -0.72
CA ASN A 309 -7.86 -1.96 -1.32
C ASN A 309 -8.93 -0.86 -1.25
N TRP A 310 -9.04 -0.13 -0.13
CA TRP A 310 -9.99 0.98 0.02
C TRP A 310 -9.71 2.17 -0.89
N ASP A 311 -8.44 2.56 -1.09
CA ASP A 311 -8.07 3.65 -2.01
C ASP A 311 -8.35 3.23 -3.47
N ALA A 312 -8.10 1.97 -3.82
CA ALA A 312 -8.40 1.43 -5.15
C ALA A 312 -9.91 1.38 -5.42
N GLU A 313 -10.71 0.97 -4.43
CA GLU A 313 -12.19 0.98 -4.49
C GLU A 313 -12.76 2.39 -4.63
N GLU A 314 -12.24 3.34 -3.84
CA GLU A 314 -12.63 4.76 -3.97
C GLU A 314 -12.33 5.28 -5.37
N LEU A 315 -11.11 5.08 -5.87
CA LEU A 315 -10.73 5.51 -7.22
C LEU A 315 -11.59 4.85 -8.31
N ALA A 316 -11.87 3.54 -8.19
CA ALA A 316 -12.71 2.83 -9.15
C ALA A 316 -14.13 3.40 -9.23
N GLY A 317 -14.68 3.90 -8.12
CA GLY A 317 -15.96 4.59 -8.07
C GLY A 317 -15.95 5.99 -8.70
N MET A 318 -14.77 6.55 -8.97
CA MET A 318 -14.61 7.93 -9.47
C MET A 318 -14.14 8.02 -10.92
N VAL A 319 -13.68 6.93 -11.53
CA VAL A 319 -13.19 6.91 -12.92
C VAL A 319 -14.27 6.56 -13.94
N ALA A 320 -14.09 6.98 -15.19
CA ALA A 320 -14.93 6.62 -16.33
C ALA A 320 -14.11 5.89 -17.40
N ILE A 321 -14.62 4.74 -17.85
CA ILE A 321 -14.03 3.98 -18.96
C ILE A 321 -14.01 4.85 -20.23
N GLY A 322 -12.83 5.00 -20.84
CA GLY A 322 -12.57 5.84 -22.00
C GLY A 322 -12.55 7.34 -21.72
N GLY A 323 -13.10 7.80 -20.59
CA GLY A 323 -13.22 9.22 -20.22
C GLY A 323 -12.17 9.70 -19.21
N THR A 324 -11.54 8.79 -18.47
CA THR A 324 -10.46 9.14 -17.54
C THR A 324 -9.10 8.89 -18.17
N THR A 325 -8.33 9.96 -18.30
CA THR A 325 -6.93 9.92 -18.74
C THR A 325 -6.01 9.55 -17.57
N VAL A 326 -4.97 8.79 -17.84
CA VAL A 326 -3.95 8.34 -16.88
C VAL A 326 -2.58 8.69 -17.42
N GLU A 327 -1.85 9.54 -16.72
CA GLU A 327 -0.55 10.06 -17.13
C GLU A 327 0.54 9.57 -16.18
N PHE A 328 1.51 8.84 -16.71
CA PHE A 328 2.73 8.47 -15.99
C PHE A 328 3.77 9.56 -16.22
N LEU A 329 4.18 10.23 -15.14
CA LEU A 329 5.19 11.28 -15.22
C LEU A 329 6.56 10.71 -15.56
N ASP A 330 7.39 11.53 -16.21
CA ASP A 330 8.79 11.21 -16.43
C ASP A 330 9.58 11.24 -15.12
N ALA A 331 10.72 10.56 -15.08
CA ALA A 331 11.60 10.61 -13.92
C ALA A 331 12.03 12.06 -13.63
N GLY A 332 12.02 12.45 -12.36
CA GLY A 332 12.30 13.80 -11.89
C GLY A 332 11.14 14.79 -12.04
N VAL A 333 10.03 14.40 -12.67
CA VAL A 333 8.83 15.26 -12.83
C VAL A 333 7.81 14.90 -11.76
N THR A 334 7.39 15.90 -11.00
CA THR A 334 6.41 15.73 -9.92
C THR A 334 5.01 16.17 -10.32
N ILE A 335 4.00 15.73 -9.57
CA ILE A 335 2.62 16.22 -9.75
C ILE A 335 2.54 17.76 -9.69
N ALA A 336 3.36 18.40 -8.85
CA ALA A 336 3.38 19.85 -8.72
C ALA A 336 3.85 20.54 -10.01
N ASP A 337 4.80 19.95 -10.72
CA ASP A 337 5.36 20.53 -11.96
C ASP A 337 4.32 20.56 -13.10
N VAL A 338 3.46 19.54 -13.18
CA VAL A 338 2.48 19.38 -14.27
C VAL A 338 1.09 19.95 -13.96
N THR A 339 0.85 20.37 -12.72
CA THR A 339 -0.43 20.98 -12.30
C THR A 339 -0.30 22.44 -11.88
N GLY A 340 0.94 22.90 -11.61
CA GLY A 340 1.19 24.18 -10.98
C GLY A 340 0.80 24.16 -9.51
N SER A 341 1.34 25.09 -8.71
CA SER A 341 0.85 25.33 -7.35
C SER A 341 -0.56 25.89 -7.44
N GLY A 342 -1.57 25.03 -7.35
CA GLY A 342 -2.97 25.45 -7.41
C GLY A 342 -3.26 26.52 -6.36
N THR A 343 -3.98 27.56 -6.77
CA THR A 343 -4.59 28.52 -5.84
C THR A 343 -5.50 27.76 -4.87
N ALA A 344 -5.29 27.93 -3.57
CA ALA A 344 -6.13 27.35 -2.51
C ALA A 344 -7.61 27.62 -2.83
N VAL A 345 -8.38 26.58 -3.17
CA VAL A 345 -9.84 26.66 -3.24
C VAL A 345 -10.35 25.94 -2.02
N SER A 346 -11.14 26.65 -1.21
CA SER A 346 -11.84 26.09 -0.05
C SER A 346 -12.52 24.77 -0.40
N PRO A 347 -12.51 23.77 0.49
CA PRO A 347 -13.20 22.51 0.26
C PRO A 347 -14.67 22.79 -0.09
N PRO A 348 -15.28 22.00 -0.99
CA PRO A 348 -16.71 22.12 -1.22
C PRO A 348 -17.42 21.68 0.06
N VAL A 349 -17.87 22.64 0.86
CA VAL A 349 -18.93 22.44 1.85
C VAL A 349 -20.21 22.26 1.04
N ALA A 350 -20.41 21.06 0.51
CA ALA A 350 -21.71 20.64 0.01
C ALA A 350 -22.41 19.96 1.19
N ASP A 351 -23.55 20.53 1.61
CA ASP A 351 -24.43 19.95 2.61
C ASP A 351 -24.72 18.49 2.28
N ILE A 352 -24.08 17.57 3.01
CA ILE A 352 -24.41 16.15 2.91
C ILE A 352 -25.71 15.96 3.68
N ALA A 353 -26.83 15.95 2.95
CA ALA A 353 -28.08 15.44 3.47
C ALA A 353 -27.87 13.98 3.91
N LEU A 354 -28.01 13.73 5.21
CA LEU A 354 -28.00 12.40 5.81
C LEU A 354 -29.16 11.57 5.22
N PRO A 355 -28.93 10.36 4.69
CA PRO A 355 -30.00 9.43 4.40
C PRO A 355 -30.70 9.03 5.71
N GLN A 356 -32.02 9.19 5.76
CA GLN A 356 -32.83 8.63 6.83
C GLN A 356 -32.85 7.10 6.72
N ASP A 357 -32.83 6.43 7.88
CA ASP A 357 -32.89 4.98 8.03
C ASP A 357 -34.03 4.36 7.20
N GLY A 358 -33.72 3.31 6.43
CA GLY A 358 -34.75 2.40 5.89
C GLY A 358 -34.74 2.09 4.39
N THR A 359 -33.61 2.17 3.66
CA THR A 359 -33.56 1.68 2.26
C THR A 359 -32.79 0.35 2.19
N PRO A 360 -33.29 -0.71 1.52
CA PRO A 360 -32.67 -2.04 1.53
C PRO A 360 -31.35 -2.07 0.76
N ALA A 361 -30.46 -2.98 1.16
CA ALA A 361 -29.19 -3.28 0.51
C ALA A 361 -29.37 -3.56 -1.00
N PRO A 362 -28.46 -3.08 -1.88
CA PRO A 362 -28.50 -3.43 -3.29
C PRO A 362 -28.17 -4.91 -3.49
N ALA A 363 -28.94 -5.56 -4.35
CA ALA A 363 -28.81 -6.96 -4.70
C ALA A 363 -27.46 -7.28 -5.38
N THR A 364 -26.88 -8.40 -4.99
CA THR A 364 -25.69 -9.03 -5.60
C THR A 364 -25.94 -9.27 -7.11
N PRO A 365 -25.10 -8.75 -8.03
CA PRO A 365 -25.18 -9.15 -9.43
C PRO A 365 -24.53 -10.53 -9.63
N GLU A 366 -25.19 -11.39 -10.42
CA GLU A 366 -24.68 -12.70 -10.85
C GLU A 366 -23.43 -12.60 -11.76
N PRO A 367 -22.53 -13.60 -11.73
CA PRO A 367 -21.27 -13.57 -12.47
C PRO A 367 -21.51 -13.70 -13.99
N SER A 368 -21.32 -12.59 -14.71
CA SER A 368 -21.47 -12.54 -16.16
C SER A 368 -20.12 -12.67 -16.87
N GLN A 369 -19.87 -13.87 -17.37
CA GLN A 369 -19.02 -14.30 -18.50
C GLN A 369 -17.50 -13.99 -18.54
N PRO A 370 -16.66 -14.98 -18.93
CA PRO A 370 -15.24 -14.79 -19.15
C PRO A 370 -14.96 -13.94 -20.40
N LEU A 371 -14.02 -12.99 -20.26
CA LEU A 371 -13.45 -12.22 -21.37
C LEU A 371 -12.67 -13.14 -22.32
N ALA A 372 -13.04 -13.15 -23.59
CA ALA A 372 -12.27 -13.81 -24.64
C ALA A 372 -10.99 -13.00 -24.93
N LEU A 373 -9.83 -13.66 -24.86
CA LEU A 373 -8.55 -13.11 -25.31
C LEU A 373 -8.45 -13.22 -26.84
N PRO A 374 -7.87 -12.24 -27.55
CA PRO A 374 -7.49 -12.42 -28.95
C PRO A 374 -6.33 -13.42 -29.06
N GLU A 375 -6.42 -14.30 -30.07
CA GLU A 375 -5.46 -15.35 -30.40
C GLU A 375 -4.08 -14.77 -30.75
N ALA A 376 -3.03 -15.21 -30.05
CA ALA A 376 -1.64 -14.93 -30.42
C ALA A 376 -1.15 -16.00 -31.39
N ALA A 377 -0.54 -15.57 -32.49
CA ALA A 377 0.03 -16.41 -33.54
C ALA A 377 1.14 -17.34 -33.00
N THR A 378 1.09 -18.61 -33.41
CA THR A 378 2.01 -19.68 -33.02
C THR A 378 3.35 -19.58 -33.75
N ALA A 379 4.44 -19.75 -33.01
CA ALA A 379 5.75 -20.12 -33.56
C ALA A 379 6.34 -21.25 -32.69
N ASP A 380 6.51 -22.41 -33.34
CA ASP A 380 7.14 -23.65 -32.86
C ASP A 380 8.58 -23.42 -32.36
N MET A 381 8.96 -24.00 -31.22
CA MET A 381 10.29 -24.60 -30.97
C MET A 381 10.26 -25.54 -29.73
N PRO A 382 11.15 -26.57 -29.66
CA PRO A 382 10.90 -27.83 -28.98
C PRO A 382 11.48 -27.93 -27.56
N ALA A 383 10.89 -28.85 -26.78
CA ALA A 383 11.25 -29.19 -25.40
C ALA A 383 12.55 -30.01 -25.27
N PRO A 384 13.19 -29.97 -24.07
CA PRO A 384 13.93 -31.12 -23.59
C PRO A 384 13.47 -31.62 -22.20
N ALA A 385 13.26 -32.94 -22.18
CA ALA A 385 13.61 -33.97 -21.20
C ALA A 385 13.49 -33.76 -19.67
N ALA A 386 12.91 -34.78 -19.04
CA ALA A 386 12.61 -34.93 -17.63
C ALA A 386 13.70 -35.64 -16.78
N ASP A 387 13.42 -35.67 -15.47
CA ASP A 387 13.75 -36.69 -14.43
C ASP A 387 14.94 -36.44 -13.46
N PRO A 388 14.94 -37.00 -12.21
CA PRO A 388 14.02 -36.70 -11.09
C PRO A 388 14.70 -36.62 -9.68
N ALA A 389 13.89 -36.26 -8.67
CA ALA A 389 13.94 -36.65 -7.24
C ALA A 389 14.99 -36.05 -6.27
N ALA A 390 14.50 -35.47 -5.16
CA ALA A 390 14.78 -35.91 -3.77
C ALA A 390 13.97 -35.09 -2.73
N SER A 391 13.66 -35.72 -1.60
CA SER A 391 12.68 -35.33 -0.59
C SER A 391 13.28 -34.99 0.80
N ALA A 392 12.54 -34.16 1.56
CA ALA A 392 12.42 -34.05 3.04
C ALA A 392 13.40 -33.13 3.82
N PRO A 393 13.10 -32.70 5.09
CA PRO A 393 11.83 -32.47 5.80
C PRO A 393 11.71 -31.06 6.47
N ALA A 394 10.58 -30.83 7.16
CA ALA A 394 10.08 -29.58 7.76
C ALA A 394 10.80 -29.03 9.01
N ALA A 395 10.64 -27.71 9.26
CA ALA A 395 10.77 -27.06 10.57
C ALA A 395 9.90 -25.79 10.71
N ASP A 396 9.13 -25.77 11.81
CA ASP A 396 8.40 -24.76 12.63
C ASP A 396 8.22 -23.26 12.25
N PRO A 397 7.19 -22.58 12.83
CA PRO A 397 6.45 -21.49 12.19
C PRO A 397 7.09 -20.13 12.44
N ALA A 398 7.33 -19.38 11.36
CA ALA A 398 7.76 -17.99 11.44
C ALA A 398 7.19 -17.18 10.27
N ILE A 399 6.53 -16.08 10.63
CA ILE A 399 6.16 -14.90 9.81
C ILE A 399 5.17 -15.21 8.67
N PRO A 400 4.04 -14.47 8.50
CA PRO A 400 3.30 -14.56 7.25
C PRO A 400 4.24 -14.11 6.12
N SER A 401 4.71 -15.09 5.33
CA SER A 401 5.68 -14.91 4.25
C SER A 401 5.11 -13.96 3.21
N ALA A 402 5.97 -13.13 2.64
CA ALA A 402 5.61 -12.17 1.62
C ALA A 402 5.06 -12.86 0.36
N ASP A 403 4.32 -12.08 -0.43
CA ASP A 403 3.80 -12.50 -1.74
C ASP A 403 4.99 -12.90 -2.64
N PRO A 404 4.95 -14.02 -3.38
CA PRO A 404 6.02 -14.38 -4.33
C PRO A 404 6.25 -13.36 -5.46
N LEU A 405 5.33 -12.42 -5.67
CA LEU A 405 5.61 -11.21 -6.48
C LEU A 405 6.64 -10.27 -5.82
N SER A 406 6.73 -10.28 -4.49
CA SER A 406 7.72 -9.56 -3.68
C SER A 406 8.97 -10.41 -3.41
N ASP A 407 8.84 -11.73 -3.21
CA ASP A 407 9.98 -12.63 -2.93
C ASP A 407 10.84 -12.94 -4.16
N ALA A 408 10.33 -12.75 -5.38
CA ALA A 408 11.16 -12.83 -6.60
C ALA A 408 12.29 -11.76 -6.65
N LEU A 409 12.35 -10.84 -5.68
CA LEU A 409 13.31 -9.73 -5.62
C LEU A 409 14.26 -9.76 -4.40
N THR A 410 14.12 -10.67 -3.44
CA THR A 410 15.04 -10.73 -2.28
C THR A 410 16.39 -11.36 -2.60
N ASP A 411 16.51 -12.19 -3.64
CA ASP A 411 17.75 -12.89 -4.00
C ASP A 411 18.73 -12.07 -4.88
N ALA A 412 18.53 -10.76 -5.03
CA ALA A 412 19.36 -9.91 -5.90
C ALA A 412 20.15 -8.80 -5.19
N LEU A 413 20.30 -8.83 -3.86
CA LEU A 413 21.18 -7.90 -3.15
C LEU A 413 22.17 -8.67 -2.25
N PRO A 414 23.49 -8.57 -2.48
CA PRO A 414 24.46 -9.21 -1.60
C PRO A 414 24.45 -8.55 -0.21
N ASP A 415 24.64 -9.36 0.83
CA ASP A 415 24.75 -8.90 2.21
C ASP A 415 25.81 -7.81 2.37
N GLY A 416 25.40 -6.63 2.86
CA GLY A 416 26.30 -5.53 3.22
C GLY A 416 26.23 -4.24 2.37
N PHE A 417 25.18 -4.02 1.57
CA PHE A 417 25.06 -2.78 0.81
C PHE A 417 24.75 -1.56 1.70
N VAL A 418 25.74 -0.68 1.87
CA VAL A 418 25.62 0.64 2.51
C VAL A 418 25.48 1.70 1.42
N VAL A 419 24.39 2.48 1.47
CA VAL A 419 24.16 3.63 0.57
C VAL A 419 25.18 4.74 0.89
N PRO A 420 25.99 5.22 -0.07
CA PRO A 420 26.90 6.32 0.18
C PRO A 420 26.14 7.65 0.27
N ALA A 421 26.59 8.55 1.16
CA ALA A 421 26.02 9.88 1.30
C ALA A 421 26.23 10.72 0.02
N PRO A 422 25.29 11.62 -0.34
CA PRO A 422 25.38 12.41 -1.56
C PRO A 422 26.56 13.38 -1.50
N GLU A 423 27.43 13.30 -2.50
CA GLU A 423 28.58 14.19 -2.66
C GLU A 423 28.09 15.60 -3.02
N ALA A 424 28.54 16.58 -2.25
CA ALA A 424 28.21 17.98 -2.46
C ALA A 424 28.86 18.47 -3.76
N ALA A 425 28.03 18.90 -4.71
CA ALA A 425 28.51 19.63 -5.88
C ALA A 425 29.19 20.94 -5.42
N GLN A 426 30.46 21.10 -5.79
CA GLN A 426 31.18 22.38 -5.77
C GLN A 426 31.35 22.88 -7.22
N PRO A 427 31.50 24.20 -7.40
CA PRO A 427 30.69 25.02 -8.31
C PRO A 427 31.00 24.90 -9.79
#